data_AF-A0A0R1QEJ8-F1
#
_entry.id   AF-A0A0R1QEJ8-F1
#
_cell.length_a   1.000
_cell.length_b   1.000
_cell.length_c   1.000
_cell.angle_alpha   90.00
_cell.angle_beta   90.00
_cell.angle_gamma   90.00
#
_symmetry.space_group_name_H-M   'P 1'
#
loop_
_entity.id
_entity.type
_entity.pdbx_description
1 polymer ?
#
loop_
_entity_poly.entity_id
_entity_poly.type
_entity_poly.pdbx_seq_one_letter_code
_entity_poly.pdbx_strand_id
1 'polypeptide(L)'
;MGNYKKAGEWAKNVVVLLQKHFKFSSVNFVGHSMGNMAINYYIMDYAGKKGLPKVNKVVDIAGHFNGILGMNDEPNKMKLNASGKPNKMDKDYKQLLKLRKVYPTKTSVLNIYGDKGDGTHSDGRVSNASSKSLKYLVSDRAKSYQEKKITGKMAQHSKLHENKQVDKLLINFLWKK
;
A
#
# COMPACT_ATOMS: atom_id res chain seq x y z
N MET A 1 6.10 3.82 -17.12
CA MET A 1 6.11 3.60 -15.66
C MET A 1 7.10 2.50 -15.32
N GLY A 2 7.74 2.57 -14.14
CA GLY A 2 8.84 1.70 -13.74
C GLY A 2 8.45 0.22 -13.63
N ASN A 3 9.44 -0.67 -13.65
CA ASN A 3 9.23 -2.11 -13.54
C ASN A 3 8.95 -2.51 -12.07
N TYR A 4 7.69 -2.51 -11.66
CA TYR A 4 7.30 -2.83 -10.27
C TYR A 4 7.61 -4.28 -9.86
N LYS A 5 7.63 -5.23 -10.81
CA LYS A 5 8.13 -6.58 -10.53
C LYS A 5 9.60 -6.55 -10.09
N LYS A 6 10.43 -5.75 -10.77
CA LYS A 6 11.83 -5.57 -10.39
C LYS A 6 11.97 -4.91 -9.02
N ALA A 7 11.12 -3.93 -8.71
CA ALA A 7 11.09 -3.31 -7.38
C ALA A 7 10.72 -4.32 -6.28
N GLY A 8 9.73 -5.19 -6.52
CA GLY A 8 9.39 -6.28 -5.60
C GLY A 8 10.49 -7.31 -5.43
N GLU A 9 11.23 -7.64 -6.50
CA GLU A 9 12.43 -8.48 -6.43
C GLU A 9 13.53 -7.85 -5.58
N TRP A 10 13.78 -6.55 -5.73
CA TRP A 10 14.75 -5.83 -4.90
C TRP A 10 14.34 -5.79 -3.43
N ALA A 11 13.06 -5.56 -3.13
CA ALA A 11 12.54 -5.67 -1.77
C ALA A 11 12.78 -7.07 -1.19
N LYS A 12 12.56 -8.13 -1.99
CA LYS A 12 12.90 -9.51 -1.60
C LYS A 12 14.38 -9.67 -1.27
N ASN A 13 15.27 -9.11 -2.10
CA ASN A 13 16.71 -9.25 -1.89
C ASN A 13 17.16 -8.60 -0.58
N VAL A 14 16.63 -7.42 -0.24
CA VAL A 14 16.88 -6.77 1.05
C VAL A 14 16.37 -7.64 2.21
N VAL A 15 15.15 -8.16 2.12
CA VAL A 15 14.58 -9.04 3.16
C VAL A 15 15.44 -10.29 3.37
N VAL A 16 15.85 -10.96 2.29
CA VAL A 16 16.71 -12.17 2.36
C VAL A 16 18.07 -11.84 2.97
N LEU A 17 18.69 -10.74 2.56
CA LEU A 17 19.98 -10.31 3.10
C LEU A 17 19.88 -10.07 4.60
N LEU A 18 18.92 -9.24 5.04
CA LEU A 18 18.73 -8.95 6.45
C LEU A 18 18.33 -10.20 7.25
N GLN A 19 17.50 -11.08 6.69
CA GLN A 19 17.10 -12.32 7.35
C GLN A 19 18.31 -13.25 7.57
N LYS A 20 19.26 -13.29 6.62
CA LYS A 20 20.49 -14.07 6.77
C LYS A 20 21.32 -13.59 7.96
N HIS A 21 21.35 -12.28 8.22
CA HIS A 21 22.11 -11.67 9.30
C HIS A 21 21.37 -11.72 10.65
N PHE A 22 20.13 -11.24 10.69
CA PHE A 22 19.37 -11.03 11.93
C PHE A 22 18.43 -12.19 12.29
N LYS A 23 18.32 -13.22 11.43
CA LYS A 23 17.56 -14.46 11.68
C LYS A 23 16.08 -14.27 12.05
N PHE A 24 15.46 -13.18 11.59
CA PHE A 24 14.04 -12.94 11.88
C PHE A 24 13.11 -13.89 11.10
N SER A 25 12.00 -14.26 11.73
CA SER A 25 10.97 -15.14 11.14
C SER A 25 9.73 -14.38 10.67
N SER A 26 9.64 -13.08 10.96
CA SER A 26 8.54 -12.21 10.55
C SER A 26 9.02 -10.80 10.22
N VAL A 27 8.28 -10.12 9.35
CA VAL A 27 8.57 -8.75 8.89
C VAL A 27 7.29 -7.93 8.85
N ASN A 28 7.42 -6.65 9.23
CA ASN A 28 6.42 -5.64 8.94
C ASN A 28 6.93 -4.75 7.81
N PHE A 29 6.04 -4.28 6.94
CA PHE A 29 6.38 -3.34 5.88
C PHE A 29 5.68 -2.00 6.08
N VAL A 30 6.38 -0.91 5.79
CA VAL A 30 5.83 0.43 5.68
C VAL A 30 6.29 1.00 4.35
N GLY A 31 5.33 1.38 3.50
CA GLY A 31 5.59 1.95 2.19
C GLY A 31 5.05 3.37 2.09
N HIS A 32 5.74 4.20 1.31
CA HIS A 32 5.23 5.49 0.86
C HIS A 32 5.22 5.54 -0.66
N SER A 33 4.14 6.04 -1.26
CA SER A 33 4.01 6.22 -2.71
C SER A 33 4.41 4.96 -3.49
N MET A 34 5.46 5.01 -4.31
CA MET A 34 5.99 3.87 -5.06
C MET A 34 6.50 2.71 -4.19
N GLY A 35 6.92 2.96 -2.96
CA GLY A 35 7.32 1.91 -2.02
C GLY A 35 6.20 0.89 -1.77
N ASN A 36 4.94 1.33 -1.82
CA ASN A 36 3.77 0.44 -1.71
C ASN A 36 3.71 -0.55 -2.86
N MET A 37 4.09 -0.14 -4.08
CA MET A 37 4.14 -1.04 -5.23
C MET A 37 5.25 -2.08 -5.05
N ALA A 38 6.44 -1.68 -4.59
CA ALA A 38 7.52 -2.63 -4.30
C ALA A 38 7.08 -3.68 -3.26
N ILE A 39 6.44 -3.25 -2.16
CA ILE A 39 5.94 -4.13 -1.10
C ILE A 39 4.84 -5.06 -1.62
N ASN A 40 3.86 -4.54 -2.34
CA ASN A 40 2.73 -5.36 -2.81
C ASN A 40 3.13 -6.34 -3.91
N TYR A 41 4.09 -5.99 -4.78
CA TYR A 41 4.70 -6.95 -5.71
C TYR A 41 5.57 -7.97 -4.98
N TYR A 42 6.29 -7.59 -3.91
CA TYR A 42 6.98 -8.55 -3.04
C TYR A 42 6.00 -9.57 -2.46
N ILE A 43 4.88 -9.10 -1.90
CA ILE A 43 3.86 -9.95 -1.30
C ILE A 43 3.25 -10.89 -2.35
N MET A 44 2.90 -10.35 -3.51
CA MET A 44 2.27 -11.09 -4.61
C MET A 44 3.10 -12.26 -5.10
N ASP A 45 4.43 -12.09 -5.18
CA ASP A 45 5.30 -13.06 -5.81
C ASP A 45 6.14 -13.88 -4.83
N TYR A 46 6.29 -13.46 -3.57
CA TYR A 46 7.20 -14.12 -2.62
C TYR A 46 6.60 -14.45 -1.24
N ALA A 47 5.57 -13.76 -0.76
CA ALA A 47 5.03 -14.06 0.57
C ALA A 47 4.51 -15.50 0.66
N GLY A 48 4.84 -16.18 1.76
CA GLY A 48 4.47 -17.59 1.98
C GLY A 48 5.38 -18.63 1.31
N LYS A 49 6.38 -18.22 0.51
CA LYS A 49 7.39 -19.16 -0.01
C LYS A 49 8.28 -19.68 1.12
N LYS A 50 8.68 -20.95 1.01
CA LYS A 50 9.58 -21.61 1.98
C LYS A 50 10.87 -20.80 2.15
N GLY A 51 11.30 -20.63 3.40
CA GLY A 51 12.52 -19.91 3.77
C GLY A 51 12.36 -18.39 3.93
N LEU A 52 11.27 -17.80 3.46
CA LEU A 52 11.00 -16.37 3.63
C LEU A 52 10.22 -16.07 4.92
N PRO A 53 10.42 -14.89 5.52
CA PRO A 53 9.76 -14.50 6.76
C PRO A 53 8.28 -14.24 6.51
N LYS A 54 7.46 -14.46 7.54
CA LYS A 54 6.03 -14.18 7.50
C LYS A 54 5.80 -12.66 7.45
N VAL A 55 4.90 -12.21 6.58
CA VAL A 55 4.47 -10.81 6.57
C VAL A 55 3.40 -10.62 7.64
N ASN A 56 3.69 -9.83 8.66
CA ASN A 56 2.81 -9.67 9.82
C ASN A 56 1.91 -8.43 9.70
N LYS A 57 2.49 -7.25 9.48
CA LYS A 57 1.75 -5.99 9.30
C LYS A 57 2.26 -5.25 8.08
N VAL A 58 1.36 -4.63 7.32
CA VAL A 58 1.68 -3.76 6.19
C VAL A 58 1.01 -2.42 6.39
N VAL A 59 1.78 -1.34 6.28
CA VAL A 59 1.24 0.02 6.23
C VAL A 59 1.54 0.61 4.85
N ASP A 60 0.49 0.97 4.14
CA ASP A 60 0.59 1.64 2.85
C ASP A 60 0.25 3.12 3.01
N ILE A 61 1.20 4.02 2.76
CA ILE A 61 1.00 5.47 2.84
C ILE A 61 0.98 6.04 1.42
N ALA A 62 -0.11 6.71 1.03
CA ALA A 62 -0.27 7.32 -0.29
C ALA A 62 -0.04 6.34 -1.47
N GLY A 63 -0.54 5.11 -1.36
CA GLY A 63 -0.39 4.11 -2.41
C GLY A 63 -1.13 4.50 -3.69
N HIS A 64 -0.46 4.38 -4.83
CA HIS A 64 -0.99 4.75 -6.15
C HIS A 64 -1.41 3.54 -6.99
N PHE A 65 -2.12 2.60 -6.35
CA PHE A 65 -2.35 1.25 -6.88
C PHE A 65 -3.01 1.22 -8.26
N ASN A 66 -3.89 2.19 -8.56
CA ASN A 66 -4.61 2.27 -9.83
C ASN A 66 -4.36 3.60 -10.57
N GLY A 67 -3.20 4.21 -10.35
CA GLY A 67 -2.74 5.36 -11.13
C GLY A 67 -2.37 6.58 -10.31
N ILE A 68 -1.75 7.54 -11.00
CA ILE A 68 -1.20 8.79 -10.49
C ILE A 68 -1.83 9.95 -11.26
N LEU A 69 -2.18 11.01 -10.54
CA LEU A 69 -2.77 12.21 -11.13
C LEU A 69 -1.84 12.82 -12.19
N GLY A 70 -2.39 13.09 -13.38
CA GLY A 70 -1.65 13.66 -14.50
C GLY A 70 -0.81 12.66 -15.30
N MET A 71 -0.85 11.37 -14.94
CA MET A 71 -0.23 10.30 -15.74
C MET A 71 -1.28 9.37 -16.34
N ASN A 72 -2.04 8.70 -15.47
CA ASN A 72 -3.05 7.70 -15.85
C ASN A 72 -4.28 7.75 -14.94
N ASP A 73 -4.37 8.80 -14.12
CA ASP A 73 -5.52 9.17 -13.32
C ASP A 73 -5.73 10.69 -13.40
N GLU A 74 -6.95 11.13 -13.08
CA GLU A 74 -7.38 12.52 -13.10
C GLU A 74 -8.24 12.82 -11.88
N PRO A 75 -8.22 14.07 -11.36
CA PRO A 75 -9.00 14.43 -10.19
C PRO A 75 -10.48 14.08 -10.39
N ASN A 76 -11.06 13.40 -9.40
CA ASN A 76 -12.48 13.05 -9.35
C ASN A 76 -13.02 12.13 -10.47
N LYS A 77 -12.18 11.61 -11.37
CA LYS A 77 -12.61 10.72 -12.48
C LYS A 77 -12.75 9.25 -12.08
N MET A 78 -11.78 8.71 -11.35
CA MET A 78 -11.85 7.32 -10.88
C MET A 78 -12.97 7.15 -9.85
N LYS A 79 -13.82 6.14 -10.05
CA LYS A 79 -14.88 5.78 -9.11
C LYS A 79 -14.65 4.37 -8.60
N LEU A 80 -14.87 4.18 -7.31
CA LEU A 80 -14.85 2.87 -6.68
C LEU A 80 -16.28 2.43 -6.37
N ASN A 81 -16.57 1.14 -6.50
CA ASN A 81 -17.79 0.56 -5.95
C ASN A 81 -17.66 0.34 -4.43
N ALA A 82 -18.70 -0.23 -3.79
CA ALA A 82 -18.72 -0.49 -2.35
C ALA A 82 -17.58 -1.42 -1.85
N SER A 83 -17.10 -2.34 -2.70
CA SER A 83 -15.98 -3.22 -2.39
C SER A 83 -14.61 -2.60 -2.66
N GLY A 84 -14.55 -1.35 -3.13
CA GLY A 84 -13.31 -0.65 -3.47
C GLY A 84 -12.80 -0.96 -4.88
N LYS A 85 -13.57 -1.67 -5.71
CA LYS A 85 -13.19 -2.00 -7.09
C LYS A 85 -13.26 -0.73 -7.94
N PRO A 86 -12.18 -0.34 -8.65
CA PRO A 86 -12.24 0.79 -9.57
C PRO A 86 -13.05 0.45 -10.82
N ASN A 87 -13.77 1.45 -11.34
CA ASN A 87 -14.55 1.36 -12.59
C ASN A 87 -13.66 1.12 -13.83
N LYS A 88 -12.41 1.57 -13.79
CA LYS A 88 -11.38 1.30 -14.81
C LYS A 88 -10.09 0.88 -14.11
N MET A 89 -9.47 -0.20 -14.58
CA MET A 89 -8.21 -0.71 -14.05
C MET A 89 -7.07 -0.43 -15.03
N ASP A 90 -6.00 0.20 -14.55
CA ASP A 90 -4.78 0.35 -15.34
C ASP A 90 -4.03 -0.99 -15.49
N LYS A 91 -2.91 -0.98 -16.22
CA LYS A 91 -2.08 -2.17 -16.47
C LYS A 91 -1.49 -2.74 -15.17
N ASP A 92 -1.10 -1.89 -14.24
CA ASP A 92 -0.39 -2.30 -13.03
C ASP A 92 -1.36 -2.83 -11.98
N TYR A 93 -2.54 -2.24 -11.86
CA TYR A 93 -3.64 -2.74 -11.03
C TYR A 93 -4.14 -4.11 -11.50
N LYS A 94 -4.25 -4.32 -12.82
CA LYS A 94 -4.62 -5.63 -13.38
C LYS A 94 -3.63 -6.73 -12.97
N GLN A 95 -2.33 -6.43 -12.90
CA GLN A 95 -1.34 -7.38 -12.40
C GLN A 95 -1.55 -7.67 -10.91
N LEU A 96 -1.81 -6.63 -10.11
CA LEU A 96 -2.06 -6.75 -8.67
C LEU A 96 -3.32 -7.55 -8.32
N LEU A 97 -4.26 -7.80 -9.25
CA LEU A 97 -5.44 -8.65 -9.00
C LEU A 97 -5.08 -10.04 -8.48
N LYS A 98 -3.87 -10.54 -8.74
CA LYS A 98 -3.37 -11.81 -8.17
C LYS A 98 -3.34 -11.78 -6.63
N LEU A 99 -3.16 -10.61 -6.00
CA LEU A 99 -3.23 -10.44 -4.55
C LEU A 99 -4.55 -10.95 -3.96
N ARG A 100 -5.66 -10.80 -4.69
CA ARG A 100 -6.97 -11.33 -4.26
C ARG A 100 -6.97 -12.85 -4.05
N LYS A 101 -5.98 -13.57 -4.57
CA LYS A 101 -5.81 -15.02 -4.41
C LYS A 101 -4.64 -15.40 -3.50
N VAL A 102 -3.61 -14.55 -3.40
CA VAL A 102 -2.34 -14.92 -2.75
C VAL A 102 -1.99 -14.11 -1.51
N TYR A 103 -2.68 -13.01 -1.21
CA TYR A 103 -2.36 -12.17 -0.06
C TYR A 103 -2.37 -13.02 1.24
N PRO A 104 -1.40 -12.87 2.16
CA PRO A 104 -1.33 -13.75 3.32
C PRO A 104 -2.47 -13.49 4.30
N THR A 105 -3.09 -14.56 4.80
CA THR A 105 -4.33 -14.48 5.60
C THR A 105 -4.12 -14.06 7.05
N LYS A 106 -2.87 -14.03 7.50
CA LYS A 106 -2.48 -13.61 8.86
C LYS A 106 -1.92 -12.19 8.91
N THR A 107 -1.88 -11.48 7.77
CA THR A 107 -1.35 -10.11 7.67
C THR A 107 -2.43 -9.08 7.98
N SER A 108 -2.12 -8.12 8.86
CA SER A 108 -2.96 -6.93 9.07
C SER A 108 -2.50 -5.78 8.18
N VAL A 109 -3.46 -5.02 7.61
CA VAL A 109 -3.19 -3.93 6.66
C VAL A 109 -3.75 -2.61 7.19
N LEU A 110 -2.94 -1.56 7.12
CA LEU A 110 -3.33 -0.17 7.36
C LEU A 110 -3.03 0.67 6.12
N ASN A 111 -4.06 1.24 5.50
CA ASN A 111 -3.95 2.09 4.34
C ASN A 111 -4.18 3.56 4.76
N ILE A 112 -3.16 4.39 4.64
CA ILE A 112 -3.17 5.81 5.00
C ILE A 112 -3.11 6.64 3.72
N TYR A 113 -4.02 7.60 3.58
CA TYR A 113 -4.04 8.50 2.42
C TYR A 113 -4.41 9.92 2.82
N GLY A 114 -3.90 10.89 2.06
CA GLY A 114 -4.08 12.30 2.34
C GLY A 114 -5.14 12.97 1.48
N ASP A 115 -5.85 13.93 2.04
CA ASP A 115 -6.82 14.79 1.36
C ASP A 115 -6.53 16.24 1.75
N LYS A 116 -6.02 17.03 0.80
CA LYS A 116 -5.65 18.43 1.06
C LYS A 116 -6.87 19.32 1.35
N GLY A 117 -8.10 18.86 1.06
CA GLY A 117 -9.31 19.67 1.23
C GLY A 117 -9.47 20.76 0.17
N ASP A 118 -8.85 20.61 -1.01
CA ASP A 118 -8.92 21.56 -2.14
C ASP A 118 -9.89 21.10 -3.24
N GLY A 119 -10.81 20.18 -2.93
CA GLY A 119 -11.80 19.63 -3.86
C GLY A 119 -11.26 18.56 -4.83
N THR A 120 -9.96 18.29 -4.84
CA THR A 120 -9.35 17.25 -5.69
C THR A 120 -9.52 15.83 -5.13
N HIS A 121 -9.88 15.70 -3.85
CA HIS A 121 -9.93 14.44 -3.10
C HIS A 121 -8.63 13.64 -3.25
N SER A 122 -7.51 14.33 -3.03
CA SER A 122 -6.17 13.82 -3.26
C SER A 122 -5.16 14.43 -2.29
N ASP A 123 -3.99 13.80 -2.20
CA ASP A 123 -2.83 14.36 -1.51
C ASP A 123 -2.02 15.33 -2.40
N GLY A 124 -2.52 15.61 -3.61
CA GLY A 124 -1.88 16.43 -4.64
C GLY A 124 -1.06 15.64 -5.68
N ARG A 125 -0.87 14.34 -5.50
CA ARG A 125 -0.23 13.45 -6.49
C ARG A 125 -1.05 12.18 -6.74
N VAL A 126 -1.67 11.65 -5.70
CA VAL A 126 -2.42 10.40 -5.73
C VAL A 126 -3.85 10.68 -5.30
N SER A 127 -4.82 10.29 -6.14
CA SER A 127 -6.23 10.40 -5.78
C SER A 127 -6.55 9.45 -4.64
N ASN A 128 -7.48 9.84 -3.76
CA ASN A 128 -7.97 8.95 -2.72
C ASN A 128 -8.60 7.68 -3.32
N ALA A 129 -9.19 7.76 -4.52
CA ALA A 129 -9.71 6.59 -5.21
C ALA A 129 -8.59 5.59 -5.56
N SER A 130 -7.44 6.06 -6.05
CA SER A 130 -6.29 5.21 -6.33
C SER A 130 -5.77 4.54 -5.05
N SER A 131 -5.61 5.27 -3.94
CA SER A 131 -5.17 4.68 -2.66
C SER A 131 -6.18 3.69 -2.08
N LYS A 132 -7.47 4.04 -2.07
CA LYS A 132 -8.54 3.19 -1.51
C LYS A 132 -8.80 1.92 -2.34
N SER A 133 -8.39 1.91 -3.61
CA SER A 133 -8.53 0.72 -4.46
C SER A 133 -7.79 -0.52 -3.91
N LEU A 134 -6.80 -0.33 -3.01
CA LEU A 134 -6.16 -1.43 -2.28
C LEU A 134 -7.15 -2.36 -1.59
N LYS A 135 -8.26 -1.82 -1.05
CA LYS A 135 -9.29 -2.60 -0.37
C LYS A 135 -9.70 -3.79 -1.24
N TYR A 136 -10.03 -3.53 -2.51
CA TYR A 136 -10.43 -4.58 -3.43
C TYR A 136 -9.32 -5.58 -3.76
N LEU A 137 -8.04 -5.24 -3.56
CA LEU A 137 -6.96 -6.18 -3.82
C LEU A 137 -6.72 -7.15 -2.65
N VAL A 138 -6.94 -6.71 -1.40
CA VAL A 138 -6.40 -7.42 -0.22
C VAL A 138 -7.41 -7.73 0.87
N SER A 139 -8.52 -6.99 1.00
CA SER A 139 -9.39 -7.05 2.18
C SER A 139 -10.05 -8.41 2.39
N ASP A 140 -10.39 -9.11 1.31
CA ASP A 140 -11.07 -10.42 1.37
C ASP A 140 -10.16 -11.53 1.90
N ARG A 141 -8.84 -11.29 1.99
CA ARG A 141 -7.84 -12.26 2.45
C ARG A 141 -7.11 -11.82 3.69
N ALA A 142 -6.76 -10.54 3.82
CA ALA A 142 -6.01 -10.02 4.95
C ALA A 142 -6.73 -10.30 6.28
N LYS A 143 -5.97 -10.49 7.36
CA LYS A 143 -6.51 -10.68 8.71
C LYS A 143 -7.37 -9.49 9.14
N SER A 144 -6.94 -8.29 8.78
CA SER A 144 -7.69 -7.05 8.97
C SER A 144 -7.26 -6.03 7.94
N TYR A 145 -8.16 -5.11 7.60
CA TYR A 145 -7.91 -3.99 6.69
C TYR A 145 -8.51 -2.72 7.29
N GLN A 146 -7.69 -1.70 7.48
CA GLN A 146 -8.08 -0.41 8.04
C GLN A 146 -7.71 0.72 7.08
N GLU A 147 -8.56 1.73 6.97
CA GLU A 147 -8.26 2.97 6.25
C GLU A 147 -8.18 4.15 7.20
N LYS A 148 -7.22 5.05 6.95
CA LYS A 148 -7.10 6.31 7.68
C LYS A 148 -6.86 7.44 6.69
N LYS A 149 -7.85 8.34 6.59
CA LYS A 149 -7.72 9.59 5.86
C LYS A 149 -7.07 10.64 6.75
N ILE A 150 -6.02 11.28 6.25
CA ILE A 150 -5.42 12.48 6.83
C ILE A 150 -5.95 13.67 6.06
N THR A 151 -6.36 14.75 6.74
CA THR A 151 -6.96 15.92 6.10
C THR A 151 -6.16 17.20 6.35
N GLY A 152 -6.32 18.18 5.46
CA GLY A 152 -5.74 19.52 5.59
C GLY A 152 -4.35 19.65 4.96
N LYS A 153 -3.69 20.79 5.22
CA LYS A 153 -2.42 21.15 4.53
C LYS A 153 -1.27 20.15 4.76
N MET A 154 -1.29 19.43 5.89
CA MET A 154 -0.30 18.39 6.22
C MET A 154 -0.63 17.01 5.64
N ALA A 155 -1.72 16.90 4.89
CA ALA A 155 -2.09 15.71 4.13
C ALA A 155 -1.51 15.70 2.70
N GLN A 156 -0.66 16.66 2.35
CA GLN A 156 0.04 16.67 1.07
C GLN A 156 0.97 15.45 0.95
N HIS A 157 1.12 14.94 -0.27
CA HIS A 157 1.80 13.67 -0.60
C HIS A 157 3.10 13.39 0.17
N SER A 158 4.05 14.33 0.17
CA SER A 158 5.34 14.19 0.87
C SER A 158 5.19 14.44 2.36
N LYS A 159 4.37 15.42 2.74
CA LYS A 159 4.13 15.74 4.16
C LYS A 159 3.50 14.60 4.96
N LEU A 160 2.85 13.63 4.31
CA LEU A 160 2.29 12.45 4.98
C LEU A 160 3.35 11.65 5.76
N HIS A 161 4.59 11.56 5.29
CA HIS A 161 5.67 10.88 6.01
C HIS A 161 6.45 11.81 6.97
N GLU A 162 6.00 13.04 7.15
CA GLU A 162 6.49 14.03 8.13
C GLU A 162 5.38 14.45 9.09
N ASN A 163 4.27 13.69 9.11
CA ASN A 163 3.05 14.07 9.83
C ASN A 163 2.95 13.29 11.15
N LYS A 164 2.93 14.03 12.27
CA LYS A 164 2.80 13.48 13.63
C LYS A 164 1.56 12.59 13.82
N GLN A 165 0.46 12.86 13.10
CA GLN A 165 -0.72 11.99 13.14
C GLN A 165 -0.44 10.64 12.48
N VAL A 166 0.29 10.64 11.35
CA VAL A 166 0.72 9.41 10.67
C VAL A 166 1.70 8.65 11.55
N ASP A 167 2.67 9.32 12.20
CA ASP A 167 3.59 8.68 13.15
C ASP A 167 2.85 7.99 14.29
N LYS A 168 1.85 8.66 14.88
CA LYS A 168 1.02 8.07 15.93
C LYS A 168 0.24 6.85 15.45
N LEU A 169 -0.29 6.90 14.22
CA LEU A 169 -0.97 5.76 13.60
C LEU A 169 -0.02 4.59 13.38
N LEU A 170 1.18 4.85 12.84
CA LEU A 170 2.23 3.85 12.65
C LEU A 170 2.61 3.20 13.98
N ILE A 171 2.86 4.00 15.01
CA ILE A 171 3.28 3.50 16.32
C ILE A 171 2.22 2.59 16.92
N ASN A 172 0.96 3.05 16.91
CA ASN A 172 -0.15 2.27 17.42
C ASN A 172 -0.35 0.99 16.63
N PHE A 173 -0.33 1.06 15.30
CA PHE A 173 -0.59 -0.10 14.47
C PHE A 173 0.52 -1.13 14.53
N LEU A 174 1.80 -0.72 14.54
CA LEU A 174 2.94 -1.62 14.48
C LEU A 174 3.26 -2.25 15.84
N TRP A 175 3.26 -1.47 16.92
CA TRP A 175 3.88 -1.89 18.18
C TRP A 175 2.94 -1.98 19.39
N LYS A 176 1.77 -1.32 19.37
CA LYS A 176 0.81 -1.51 20.47
C LYS A 176 0.13 -2.87 20.35
N LYS A 177 -0.04 -3.51 21.51
CA LYS A 177 -0.69 -4.80 21.68
C LYS A 177 -2.20 -4.63 21.71
#